data_AF-A0A915UCN5-F1
#
_entry.id   AF-A0A915UCN5-F1
#
_cell.length_a   1.000
_cell.length_b   1.000
_cell.length_c   1.000
_cell.angle_alpha   90.00
_cell.angle_beta   90.00
_cell.angle_gamma   90.00
#
_symmetry.space_group_name_H-M   'P 1'
#
loop_
_entity.id
_entity.type
_entity.pdbx_description
1 polymer ?
#
loop_
_entity_poly.entity_id
_entity_poly.type
_entity_poly.pdbx_seq_one_letter_code
_entity_poly.pdbx_strand_id
1 'polypeptide(L)'
;MARVAIDPAGAKLMRYLALAIGIAVLASAAMRFVAAPTAPVTPQVPTAQGGPTQQPQGSPVAQVPTAMTALLLPTLELCVSVDDLEARWSKALAKELRGEQEFQIEGGRIDVVTPRFAIEVDFLRKWHEGIGQALHYASSTGKLPMVALILPESAQSISASTLETLSLIERLASEQRIRLLLLSPRNC
;
A
#
# COMPACT_ATOMS: atom_id res chain seq x y z
N MET A 1 40.48 2.63 -46.41
CA MET A 1 39.48 3.49 -45.74
C MET A 1 38.13 2.77 -45.78
N ALA A 2 37.61 2.32 -44.63
CA ALA A 2 36.30 1.67 -44.57
C ALA A 2 35.22 2.71 -44.25
N ARG A 3 34.17 2.78 -45.07
CA ARG A 3 32.96 3.56 -44.75
C ARG A 3 31.98 2.63 -44.02
N VAL A 4 31.66 2.97 -42.78
CA VAL A 4 30.59 2.29 -42.02
C VAL A 4 29.26 2.67 -42.65
N ALA A 5 28.57 1.70 -43.26
CA ALA A 5 27.20 1.89 -43.71
C ALA A 5 26.26 1.78 -42.51
N ILE A 6 25.50 2.83 -42.22
CA ILE A 6 24.49 2.82 -41.16
C ILE A 6 23.22 2.17 -41.72
N ASP A 7 22.81 1.06 -41.10
CA ASP A 7 21.57 0.34 -41.42
C ASP A 7 20.33 1.28 -41.29
N PRO A 8 19.41 1.30 -42.27
CA PRO A 8 18.15 2.04 -42.17
C PRO A 8 17.30 1.73 -40.92
N ALA A 9 17.46 0.56 -40.29
CA ALA A 9 16.85 0.25 -38.99
C ALA A 9 17.44 1.11 -37.86
N GLY A 10 18.76 1.25 -37.79
CA GLY A 10 19.45 2.10 -36.80
C GLY A 10 19.08 3.57 -36.92
N ALA A 11 18.88 4.07 -38.15
CA ALA A 11 18.44 5.43 -38.40
C ALA A 11 17.02 5.72 -37.87
N LYS A 12 16.13 4.71 -37.79
CA LYS A 12 14.80 4.84 -37.17
C LYS A 12 14.90 4.85 -35.64
N LEU A 13 15.69 3.95 -35.06
CA LEU A 13 15.87 3.86 -33.60
C LEU A 13 16.39 5.19 -33.00
N MET A 14 17.39 5.80 -33.64
CA MET A 14 17.95 7.09 -33.19
C MET A 14 16.94 8.25 -33.26
N ARG A 15 15.96 8.22 -34.19
CA ARG A 15 14.89 9.22 -34.27
C ARG A 15 13.88 9.06 -33.13
N TYR A 16 13.52 7.83 -32.78
CA TYR A 16 12.63 7.58 -31.62
C TYR A 16 13.29 7.98 -30.30
N LEU A 17 14.59 7.71 -30.12
CA LEU A 17 15.33 8.13 -28.92
C LEU A 17 15.36 9.66 -28.76
N ALA A 18 15.64 10.38 -29.85
CA ALA A 18 15.65 11.85 -29.85
C ALA A 18 14.27 12.44 -29.54
N LEU A 19 13.19 11.85 -30.07
CA LEU A 19 11.83 12.29 -29.80
C LEU A 19 11.43 12.06 -28.33
N ALA A 20 11.78 10.91 -27.75
CA ALA A 20 11.49 10.58 -26.36
C ALA A 20 12.20 11.54 -25.38
N ILE A 21 13.47 11.87 -25.63
CA ILE A 21 14.23 12.84 -24.83
C ILE A 21 13.62 14.25 -24.95
N GLY A 22 13.20 14.67 -26.14
CA GLY A 22 12.54 15.96 -26.35
C GLY A 22 11.24 16.14 -25.55
N ILE A 23 10.42 15.09 -25.46
CA ILE A 23 9.18 15.10 -24.67
C ILE A 23 9.47 15.20 -23.16
N ALA A 24 10.47 14.47 -22.65
CA ALA A 24 10.84 14.50 -21.23
C ALA A 24 11.36 15.88 -20.77
N VAL A 25 12.11 16.58 -21.62
CA VAL A 25 12.61 17.94 -21.33
C VAL A 25 11.46 18.95 -21.31
N LEU A 26 10.50 18.86 -22.24
CA LEU A 26 9.32 19.74 -22.25
C LEU A 26 8.42 19.56 -21.04
N ALA A 27 8.21 18.32 -20.57
CA ALA A 27 7.41 18.04 -19.37
C ALA A 27 8.01 18.66 -18.09
N SER A 28 9.33 18.81 -18.03
CA SER A 28 10.05 19.31 -16.85
C SER A 28 10.01 20.84 -16.68
N ALA A 29 9.62 21.58 -17.72
CA ALA A 29 9.56 23.05 -17.70
C ALA A 29 8.22 23.62 -17.20
N ALA A 30 7.17 22.79 -17.03
CA ALA A 30 5.80 23.25 -16.86
C ALA A 30 5.31 23.40 -15.39
N MET A 31 6.15 23.11 -14.39
CA MET A 31 5.74 23.18 -12.97
C MET A 31 6.71 23.98 -12.10
N ARG A 32 6.48 25.29 -11.99
CA ARG A 32 6.97 26.16 -10.88
C ARG A 32 6.38 27.57 -10.95
N PHE A 33 5.12 27.74 -10.53
CA PHE A 33 4.59 29.05 -10.11
C PHE A 33 3.45 28.88 -9.09
N VAL A 34 3.80 28.97 -7.80
CA VAL A 34 2.90 29.43 -6.75
C VAL A 34 3.74 30.36 -5.87
N ALA A 35 3.36 31.64 -5.81
CA ALA A 35 4.00 32.62 -4.94
C ALA A 35 3.40 32.52 -3.53
N ALA A 36 4.25 32.56 -2.50
CA ALA A 36 3.82 32.64 -1.11
C ALA A 36 3.72 34.11 -0.66
N PRO A 37 2.62 34.56 -0.03
CA PRO A 37 2.51 35.91 0.50
C PRO A 37 3.27 36.07 1.83
N THR A 38 4.09 37.11 1.91
CA THR A 38 4.81 37.51 3.13
C THR A 38 4.03 38.58 3.92
N ALA A 39 3.87 38.40 5.24
CA ALA A 39 3.30 39.39 6.16
C ALA A 39 3.87 39.14 7.59
N PRO A 40 3.89 40.12 8.52
CA PRO A 40 5.16 40.47 9.20
C PRO A 40 5.20 40.28 10.73
N VAL A 41 6.31 40.77 11.31
CA VAL A 41 6.86 40.54 12.65
C VAL A 41 6.09 41.21 13.82
N THR A 42 6.26 40.61 14.99
CA THR A 42 5.82 40.93 16.37
C THR A 42 6.11 42.34 16.91
N PRO A 43 5.48 42.68 18.06
CA PRO A 43 6.21 43.20 19.24
C PRO A 43 6.02 42.37 20.53
N GLN A 44 6.78 42.68 21.59
CA GLN A 44 7.02 41.87 22.81
C GLN A 44 6.65 42.56 24.14
N VAL A 45 6.53 41.74 25.23
CA VAL A 45 6.68 42.12 26.68
C VAL A 45 5.58 43.09 27.18
N PRO A 46 5.35 43.46 28.48
CA PRO A 46 5.68 43.05 29.87
C PRO A 46 6.51 41.82 30.35
N THR A 47 6.70 41.80 31.68
CA THR A 47 7.48 40.94 32.60
C THR A 47 6.71 40.84 33.93
N ALA A 48 6.83 39.74 34.69
CA ALA A 48 6.56 39.73 36.13
C ALA A 48 7.44 38.68 36.85
N GLN A 49 7.96 39.03 38.04
CA GLN A 49 8.87 38.19 38.85
C GLN A 49 8.15 37.67 40.11
N GLY A 50 8.57 36.53 40.67
CA GLY A 50 8.23 36.20 42.06
C GLY A 50 8.52 34.76 42.53
N GLY A 51 9.47 34.62 43.48
CA GLY A 51 9.43 33.57 44.51
C GLY A 51 10.14 32.23 44.22
N PRO A 52 11.13 31.82 45.05
CA PRO A 52 11.71 30.47 45.02
C PRO A 52 11.24 29.61 46.20
N THR A 53 10.75 28.38 45.97
CA THR A 53 10.91 27.28 46.96
C THR A 53 10.67 25.88 46.38
N GLN A 54 11.47 24.92 46.89
CA GLN A 54 11.26 23.46 46.92
C GLN A 54 11.27 22.66 45.59
N GLN A 55 12.39 21.96 45.38
CA GLN A 55 12.35 20.58 44.85
C GLN A 55 11.60 19.67 45.83
N PRO A 56 10.88 18.67 45.32
CA PRO A 56 11.29 17.32 45.66
C PRO A 56 11.41 16.38 44.45
N GLN A 57 12.49 15.59 44.48
CA GLN A 57 12.55 14.15 44.19
C GLN A 57 11.73 13.59 43.01
N GLY A 58 12.47 13.14 41.98
CA GLY A 58 12.16 11.89 41.26
C GLY A 58 10.79 11.79 40.57
N SER A 59 10.58 12.58 39.52
CA SER A 59 9.54 12.24 38.54
C SER A 59 9.83 10.85 37.96
N PRO A 60 8.87 9.91 37.94
CA PRO A 60 9.02 8.72 37.11
C PRO A 60 9.16 9.18 35.66
N VAL A 61 9.96 8.45 34.87
CA VAL A 61 9.85 8.52 33.41
C VAL A 61 8.38 8.34 33.09
N ALA A 62 7.76 9.34 32.48
CA ALA A 62 6.40 9.22 32.02
C ALA A 62 6.38 8.08 31.02
N GLN A 63 5.93 6.91 31.48
CA GLN A 63 5.63 5.78 30.62
C GLN A 63 4.52 6.31 29.71
N VAL A 64 4.92 6.71 28.50
CA VAL A 64 3.97 6.98 27.43
C VAL A 64 3.11 5.73 27.38
N PRO A 65 1.79 5.82 27.64
CA PRO A 65 0.96 4.65 27.49
C PRO A 65 1.13 4.25 26.03
N THR A 66 1.77 3.09 25.83
CA THR A 66 1.83 2.47 24.52
C THR A 66 0.41 1.98 24.27
N ALA A 67 -0.43 2.94 23.87
CA ALA A 67 -1.77 2.69 23.40
C ALA A 67 -1.57 1.76 22.22
N MET A 68 -1.80 0.47 22.45
CA MET A 68 -1.84 -0.52 21.39
C MET A 68 -2.90 0.00 20.42
N THR A 69 -2.45 0.57 19.31
CA THR A 69 -3.34 0.96 18.22
C THR A 69 -3.89 -0.34 17.69
N ALA A 70 -5.05 -0.74 18.21
CA ALA A 70 -5.75 -1.92 17.78
C ALA A 70 -6.01 -1.74 16.28
N LEU A 71 -5.33 -2.54 15.47
CA LEU A 71 -5.34 -2.42 14.02
C LEU A 71 -6.78 -2.65 13.55
N LEU A 72 -7.46 -1.59 13.11
CA LEU A 72 -8.86 -1.65 12.68
C LEU A 72 -8.99 -2.19 11.24
N LEU A 73 -8.24 -3.26 10.94
CA LEU A 73 -8.27 -3.91 9.65
C LEU A 73 -9.58 -4.70 9.50
N PRO A 74 -10.30 -4.51 8.37
CA PRO A 74 -11.48 -5.31 8.10
C PRO A 74 -11.04 -6.77 7.98
N THR A 75 -11.71 -7.64 8.73
CA THR A 75 -11.45 -9.09 8.75
C THR A 75 -12.72 -9.81 8.37
N LEU A 76 -12.60 -10.79 7.47
CA LEU A 76 -13.70 -11.61 6.98
C LEU A 76 -13.41 -13.08 7.32
N GLU A 77 -14.26 -13.67 8.14
CA GLU A 77 -14.23 -15.10 8.42
C GLU A 77 -14.83 -15.88 7.24
N LEU A 78 -14.11 -16.86 6.71
CA LEU A 78 -14.57 -17.68 5.59
C LEU A 78 -14.72 -19.15 5.99
N CYS A 79 -15.68 -19.84 5.36
CA CYS A 79 -15.93 -21.26 5.55
C CYS A 79 -14.88 -22.10 4.80
N VAL A 80 -13.72 -22.28 5.44
CA VAL A 80 -12.50 -22.96 4.96
C VAL A 80 -11.66 -23.43 6.15
N SER A 81 -10.77 -24.40 5.92
CA SER A 81 -9.72 -24.79 6.87
C SER A 81 -8.47 -23.91 6.75
N VAL A 82 -7.69 -23.80 7.83
CA VAL A 82 -6.39 -23.11 7.83
C VAL A 82 -5.38 -23.75 6.85
N ASP A 83 -5.45 -25.07 6.66
CA ASP A 83 -4.57 -25.84 5.79
C ASP A 83 -5.00 -25.83 4.31
N ASP A 84 -6.09 -25.13 3.97
CA ASP A 84 -6.62 -25.12 2.61
C ASP A 84 -5.77 -24.28 1.65
N LEU A 85 -5.64 -24.78 0.42
CA LEU A 85 -4.95 -24.10 -0.67
C LEU A 85 -5.59 -22.75 -1.00
N GLU A 86 -4.76 -21.79 -1.38
CA GLU A 86 -5.08 -20.42 -1.86
C GLU A 86 -6.35 -20.38 -2.74
N ALA A 87 -6.44 -21.23 -3.76
CA ALA A 87 -7.58 -21.32 -4.68
C ALA A 87 -8.95 -21.59 -3.99
N ARG A 88 -8.98 -22.25 -2.81
CA ARG A 88 -10.21 -22.42 -2.03
C ARG A 88 -10.58 -21.16 -1.27
N TRP A 89 -9.58 -20.42 -0.76
CA TRP A 89 -9.80 -19.09 -0.17
C TRP A 89 -10.32 -18.10 -1.20
N SER A 90 -9.71 -18.04 -2.40
CA SER A 90 -10.19 -17.20 -3.51
C SER A 90 -11.64 -17.54 -3.89
N LYS A 91 -11.98 -18.84 -3.96
CA LYS A 91 -13.35 -19.31 -4.23
C LYS A 91 -14.34 -18.94 -3.12
N ALA A 92 -13.95 -19.08 -1.85
CA ALA A 92 -14.80 -18.72 -0.71
C ALA A 92 -15.03 -17.19 -0.65
N LEU A 93 -13.99 -16.39 -0.91
CA LEU A 93 -14.08 -14.93 -0.98
C LEU A 93 -14.95 -14.47 -2.16
N ALA A 94 -14.76 -15.05 -3.36
CA ALA A 94 -15.59 -14.77 -4.53
C ALA A 94 -17.08 -15.03 -4.25
N LYS A 95 -17.40 -16.15 -3.59
CA LYS A 95 -18.78 -16.47 -3.18
C LYS A 95 -19.36 -15.42 -2.23
N GLU A 96 -18.60 -15.03 -1.20
CA GLU A 96 -19.06 -14.08 -0.18
C GLU A 96 -19.25 -12.66 -0.75
N LEU A 97 -18.31 -12.21 -1.59
CA LEU A 97 -18.36 -10.90 -2.24
C LEU A 97 -19.27 -10.84 -3.48
N ARG A 98 -19.84 -11.98 -3.92
CA ARG A 98 -20.52 -12.15 -5.21
C ARG A 98 -19.65 -11.68 -6.39
N GLY A 99 -18.35 -12.00 -6.32
CA GLY A 99 -17.36 -11.70 -7.34
C GLY A 99 -17.17 -12.83 -8.36
N GLU A 100 -16.53 -12.50 -9.47
CA GLU A 100 -16.05 -13.44 -10.48
C GLU A 100 -14.66 -13.96 -10.06
N GLN A 101 -14.39 -15.25 -10.24
CA GLN A 101 -13.10 -15.87 -9.91
C GLN A 101 -12.24 -16.07 -11.16
N GLU A 102 -10.91 -16.10 -11.00
CA GLU A 102 -9.95 -16.47 -12.06
C GLU A 102 -10.06 -15.62 -13.35
N PHE A 103 -10.32 -14.31 -13.18
CA PHE A 103 -10.52 -13.38 -14.29
C PHE A 103 -9.19 -13.14 -15.04
N GLN A 104 -9.12 -13.59 -16.29
CA GLN A 104 -7.92 -13.52 -17.12
C GLN A 104 -7.66 -12.08 -17.62
N ILE A 105 -6.41 -11.65 -17.58
CA ILE A 105 -5.93 -10.39 -18.13
C ILE A 105 -4.66 -10.61 -18.96
N GLU A 106 -4.21 -9.59 -19.69
CA GLU A 106 -2.87 -9.63 -20.29
C GLU A 106 -1.81 -9.65 -19.17
N GLY A 107 -0.95 -10.67 -19.17
CA GLY A 107 0.15 -10.80 -18.20
C GLY A 107 -0.19 -11.46 -16.86
N GLY A 108 -1.44 -11.87 -16.62
CA GLY A 108 -1.82 -12.50 -15.35
C GLY A 108 -3.28 -12.93 -15.25
N ARG A 109 -3.70 -13.27 -14.03
CA ARG A 109 -5.06 -13.73 -13.72
C ARG A 109 -5.44 -13.25 -12.33
N ILE A 110 -6.54 -12.52 -12.22
CA ILE A 110 -7.03 -11.96 -10.96
C ILE A 110 -7.81 -13.04 -10.20
N ASP A 111 -7.48 -13.27 -8.93
CA ASP A 111 -8.17 -14.24 -8.08
C ASP A 111 -9.66 -13.96 -7.95
N VAL A 112 -10.01 -12.73 -7.56
CA VAL A 112 -11.41 -12.30 -7.40
C VAL A 112 -11.61 -10.90 -7.97
N VAL A 113 -12.60 -10.76 -8.85
CA VAL A 113 -13.04 -9.48 -9.41
C VAL A 113 -14.44 -9.15 -8.92
N THR A 114 -14.63 -7.91 -8.51
CA THR A 114 -15.94 -7.33 -8.18
C THR A 114 -16.20 -6.12 -9.10
N PRO A 115 -17.40 -5.49 -9.06
CA PRO A 115 -17.62 -4.25 -9.80
C PRO A 115 -16.58 -3.15 -9.49
N ARG A 116 -16.06 -3.10 -8.25
CA ARG A 116 -15.18 -2.03 -7.76
C ARG A 116 -13.70 -2.42 -7.59
N PHE A 117 -13.41 -3.68 -7.29
CA PHE A 117 -12.08 -4.14 -6.89
C PHE A 117 -11.53 -5.23 -7.80
N ALA A 118 -10.23 -5.16 -8.07
CA ALA A 118 -9.41 -6.30 -8.46
C ALA A 118 -8.70 -6.78 -7.19
N ILE A 119 -8.94 -8.03 -6.80
CA ILE A 119 -8.53 -8.58 -5.52
C ILE A 119 -7.56 -9.73 -5.78
N GLU A 120 -6.37 -9.62 -5.19
CA GLU A 120 -5.41 -10.71 -5.06
C GLU A 120 -5.59 -11.39 -3.70
N VAL A 121 -5.56 -12.72 -3.65
CA VAL A 121 -5.80 -13.51 -2.43
C VAL A 121 -4.57 -14.32 -2.09
N ASP A 122 -3.88 -13.98 -1.01
CA ASP A 122 -2.58 -14.56 -0.72
C ASP A 122 -2.37 -14.85 0.77
N PHE A 123 -1.50 -15.81 1.08
CA PHE A 123 -1.02 -16.04 2.44
C PHE A 123 -0.23 -14.83 2.95
N LEU A 124 -0.42 -14.47 4.23
CA LEU A 124 0.28 -13.35 4.87
C LEU A 124 1.80 -13.36 4.63
N ARG A 125 2.45 -14.53 4.59
CA ARG A 125 3.91 -14.66 4.33
C ARG A 125 4.35 -14.18 2.93
N LYS A 126 3.45 -14.12 1.94
CA LYS A 126 3.70 -13.71 0.55
C LYS A 126 3.25 -12.26 0.25
N TRP A 127 2.89 -11.47 1.28
CA TRP A 127 2.27 -10.14 1.12
C TRP A 127 2.95 -9.18 0.12
N HIS A 128 4.27 -9.26 -0.06
CA HIS A 128 5.02 -8.48 -1.05
C HIS A 128 4.58 -8.77 -2.49
N GLU A 129 4.38 -10.06 -2.83
CA GLU A 129 3.89 -10.52 -4.14
C GLU A 129 2.45 -10.08 -4.32
N GLY A 130 1.61 -10.26 -3.29
CA GLY A 130 0.22 -9.83 -3.28
C GLY A 130 0.02 -8.33 -3.58
N ILE A 131 0.83 -7.46 -2.96
CA ILE A 131 0.82 -6.01 -3.23
C ILE A 131 1.18 -5.70 -4.68
N GLY A 132 2.22 -6.34 -5.23
CA GLY A 132 2.64 -6.13 -6.62
C GLY A 132 1.56 -6.54 -7.62
N GLN A 133 0.95 -7.71 -7.41
CA GLN A 133 -0.11 -8.23 -8.26
C GLN A 133 -1.37 -7.37 -8.19
N ALA A 134 -1.85 -7.00 -7.01
CA ALA A 134 -3.02 -6.13 -6.86
C ALA A 134 -2.86 -4.78 -7.59
N LEU A 135 -1.66 -4.16 -7.54
CA LEU A 135 -1.35 -2.93 -8.28
C LEU A 135 -1.36 -3.15 -9.79
N HIS A 136 -0.76 -4.22 -10.29
CA HIS A 136 -0.77 -4.57 -11.70
C HIS A 136 -2.19 -4.82 -12.23
N TYR A 137 -3.03 -5.52 -11.45
CA TYR A 137 -4.41 -5.84 -11.81
C TYR A 137 -5.29 -4.59 -11.83
N ALA A 138 -5.16 -3.71 -10.84
CA ALA A 138 -5.83 -2.42 -10.83
C ALA A 138 -5.47 -1.56 -12.07
N SER A 139 -4.19 -1.51 -12.43
CA SER A 139 -3.71 -0.83 -13.64
C SER A 139 -4.33 -1.42 -14.91
N SER A 140 -4.45 -2.75 -14.97
CA SER A 140 -4.94 -3.47 -16.15
C SER A 140 -6.47 -3.41 -16.33
N THR A 141 -7.24 -3.25 -15.24
CA THR A 141 -8.72 -3.26 -15.30
C THR A 141 -9.38 -1.92 -14.95
N GLY A 142 -8.63 -0.91 -14.52
CA GLY A 142 -9.18 0.34 -13.99
C GLY A 142 -9.97 0.20 -12.68
N LYS A 143 -9.82 -0.93 -11.98
CA LYS A 143 -10.49 -1.21 -10.69
C LYS A 143 -9.59 -0.77 -9.54
N LEU A 144 -10.16 -0.66 -8.33
CA LEU A 144 -9.36 -0.38 -7.14
C LEU A 144 -8.52 -1.61 -6.74
N PRO A 145 -7.23 -1.44 -6.40
CA PRO A 145 -6.40 -2.55 -5.94
C PRO A 145 -6.82 -2.99 -4.54
N MET A 146 -6.95 -4.30 -4.33
CA MET A 146 -7.16 -4.90 -3.02
C MET A 146 -6.26 -6.14 -2.87
N VAL A 147 -5.72 -6.32 -1.66
CA VAL A 147 -5.07 -7.57 -1.24
C VAL A 147 -5.88 -8.14 -0.09
N ALA A 148 -6.26 -9.41 -0.21
CA ALA A 148 -6.93 -10.18 0.83
C ALA A 148 -5.93 -11.20 1.42
N LEU A 149 -5.45 -10.95 2.64
CA LEU A 149 -4.40 -11.75 3.27
C LEU A 149 -4.96 -12.84 4.18
N ILE A 150 -4.65 -14.10 3.85
CA ILE A 150 -4.96 -15.28 4.65
C ILE A 150 -4.04 -15.28 5.87
N LEU A 151 -4.62 -15.17 7.06
CA LEU A 151 -3.91 -15.26 8.33
C LEU A 151 -3.46 -16.71 8.60
N PRO A 152 -2.25 -16.92 9.17
CA PRO A 152 -1.77 -18.26 9.55
C PRO A 152 -2.45 -18.82 10.82
N GLU A 153 -3.24 -17.98 11.49
CA GLU A 153 -3.87 -18.22 12.78
C GLU A 153 -5.27 -17.56 12.80
N SER A 154 -6.13 -17.96 13.75
CA SER A 154 -7.46 -17.35 13.88
C SER A 154 -7.34 -15.87 14.27
N ALA A 155 -8.24 -15.02 13.76
CA ALA A 155 -8.26 -13.58 14.07
C ALA A 155 -8.45 -13.27 15.58
N GLN A 156 -8.91 -14.25 16.35
CA GLN A 156 -9.07 -14.17 17.81
C GLN A 156 -7.76 -14.41 18.59
N SER A 157 -6.71 -14.89 17.92
CA SER A 157 -5.42 -15.27 18.51
C SER A 157 -4.27 -14.88 17.58
N ILE A 158 -4.16 -13.59 17.27
CA ILE A 158 -3.08 -13.05 16.43
C ILE A 158 -1.83 -12.82 17.28
N SER A 159 -0.68 -13.34 16.85
CA SER A 159 0.60 -13.18 17.54
C SER A 159 1.18 -11.76 17.44
N ALA A 160 2.09 -11.39 18.36
CA ALA A 160 2.72 -10.07 18.35
C ALA A 160 3.54 -9.81 17.06
N SER A 161 4.27 -10.81 16.55
CA SER A 161 5.03 -10.67 15.29
C SER A 161 4.11 -10.57 14.07
N THR A 162 2.94 -11.21 14.13
CA THR A 162 1.88 -11.06 13.12
C THR A 162 1.33 -9.63 13.15
N LEU A 163 1.08 -9.04 14.32
CA LEU A 163 0.63 -7.65 14.46
C LEU A 163 1.65 -6.62 13.97
N GLU A 164 2.95 -6.81 14.25
CA GLU A 164 4.03 -5.97 13.70
C GLU A 164 4.07 -6.03 12.17
N THR A 165 3.96 -7.24 11.62
CA THR A 165 3.90 -7.49 10.17
C THR A 165 2.68 -6.81 9.55
N LEU A 166 1.49 -6.97 10.14
CA LEU A 166 0.26 -6.34 9.67
C LEU A 166 0.32 -4.81 9.75
N SER A 167 0.96 -4.25 10.77
CA SER A 167 1.15 -2.79 10.91
C SER A 167 2.05 -2.22 9.80
N LEU A 168 3.09 -2.96 9.40
CA LEU A 168 3.93 -2.62 8.25
C LEU A 168 3.11 -2.67 6.94
N ILE A 169 2.33 -3.74 6.74
CA ILE A 169 1.52 -3.95 5.54
C ILE A 169 0.44 -2.87 5.42
N GLU A 170 -0.29 -2.54 6.50
CA GLU A 170 -1.32 -1.50 6.50
C GLU A 170 -0.74 -0.15 6.07
N ARG A 171 0.41 0.25 6.63
CA ARG A 171 1.09 1.49 6.25
C ARG A 171 1.41 1.53 4.76
N LEU A 172 2.07 0.48 4.25
CA LEU A 172 2.49 0.41 2.84
C LEU A 172 1.29 0.34 1.88
N ALA A 173 0.27 -0.45 2.22
CA ALA A 173 -0.97 -0.53 1.45
C ALA A 173 -1.68 0.83 1.41
N SER A 174 -1.76 1.53 2.54
CA SER A 174 -2.38 2.86 2.65
C SER A 174 -1.64 3.92 1.82
N GLU A 175 -0.31 3.95 1.89
CA GLU A 175 0.55 4.83 1.07
C GLU A 175 0.31 4.62 -0.44
N GLN A 176 0.18 3.36 -0.87
CA GLN A 176 -0.13 3.00 -2.26
C GLN A 176 -1.64 2.99 -2.60
N ARG A 177 -2.51 3.39 -1.66
CA ARG A 177 -3.98 3.41 -1.75
C ARG A 177 -4.64 2.04 -2.01
N ILE A 178 -3.92 0.95 -1.76
CA ILE A 178 -4.40 -0.43 -1.82
C ILE A 178 -5.37 -0.66 -0.65
N ARG A 179 -6.46 -1.39 -0.90
CA ARG A 179 -7.33 -1.86 0.19
C ARG A 179 -6.80 -3.17 0.75
N LEU A 180 -6.75 -3.25 2.06
CA LEU A 180 -6.39 -4.47 2.78
C LEU A 180 -7.65 -5.12 3.35
N LEU A 181 -7.74 -6.44 3.22
CA LEU A 181 -8.75 -7.29 3.87
C LEU A 181 -8.00 -8.46 4.51
N LEU A 182 -8.34 -8.83 5.75
CA LEU A 182 -7.82 -10.04 6.37
C LEU A 182 -8.82 -11.18 6.21
N LEU A 183 -8.33 -12.37 5.91
CA LEU A 183 -9.13 -13.60 5.82
C LEU A 183 -8.75 -14.52 6.97
N SER A 184 -9.76 -15.04 7.68
CA SER A 184 -9.57 -15.96 8.79
C SER A 184 -10.47 -17.19 8.64
N PRO A 185 -10.03 -18.40 9.05
CA PRO A 185 -10.83 -19.60 8.87
C PRO A 185 -11.96 -19.65 9.91
N ARG A 186 -13.12 -20.11 9.49
CA ARG A 186 -14.28 -20.39 10.34
C ARG A 186 -14.74 -21.80 10.07
N ASN A 187 -14.71 -22.61 11.13
CA ASN A 187 -15.07 -24.03 11.09
C ASN A 187 -16.50 -24.21 10.56
N CYS A 188 -16.59 -25.02 9.51
CA CYS A 188 -17.80 -25.46 8.81
C CYS A 188 -17.52 -26.81 8.13
#